data_AF-A0A7X8DW32-F1
#
_entry.id   AF-A0A7X8DW32-F1
#
_cell.length_a   1.000
_cell.length_b   1.000
_cell.length_c   1.000
_cell.angle_alpha   90.00
_cell.angle_beta   90.00
_cell.angle_gamma   90.00
#
_symmetry.space_group_name_H-M   'P 1'
#
loop_
_entity.id
_entity.type
_entity.pdbx_description
1 polymer ?
#
loop_
_entity_poly.entity_id
_entity_poly.type
_entity_poly.pdbx_seq_one_letter_code
_entity_poly.pdbx_strand_id
1 'polypeptide(L)'
;MDKDDIWFIPKMIGLWLFFVVFPVINQIFAKLVDKEENFTHFIYGTMILGVLITLFFALLMKLSYNHEKYLKKYFMRRRRCRIETVDGFYQCLYCGNEEVKQDDKMCSVCGIRFV
;
A
#
# COMPACT_ATOMS: atom_id res chain seq x y z
N MET A 1 12.22 -11.52 0.37
CA MET A 1 11.55 -10.37 1.01
C MET A 1 11.89 -9.17 0.15
N ASP A 2 10.90 -8.59 -0.54
CA ASP A 2 11.12 -7.39 -1.36
C ASP A 2 11.41 -6.22 -0.42
N LYS A 3 12.24 -5.25 -0.84
CA LYS A 3 12.57 -4.05 -0.03
C LYS A 3 11.32 -3.28 0.43
N ASP A 4 10.22 -3.44 -0.29
CA ASP A 4 8.94 -2.78 -0.02
C ASP A 4 8.22 -3.38 1.20
N ASP A 5 8.44 -4.67 1.50
CA ASP A 5 7.91 -5.33 2.70
C ASP A 5 8.51 -4.73 3.99
N ILE A 6 9.74 -4.19 3.92
CA ILE A 6 10.51 -3.70 5.08
C ILE A 6 9.93 -2.39 5.63
N TRP A 7 9.34 -1.54 4.78
CA TRP A 7 8.72 -0.27 5.17
C TRP A 7 7.25 -0.41 5.57
N PHE A 8 6.62 -1.55 5.27
CA PHE A 8 5.22 -1.82 5.57
C PHE A 8 4.99 -2.01 7.08
N ILE A 9 5.84 -2.83 7.71
CA ILE A 9 5.71 -3.22 9.12
C ILE A 9 5.88 -2.02 10.08
N PRO A 10 6.90 -1.13 9.92
CA PRO A 10 7.08 0.01 10.82
C PRO A 10 5.92 1.03 10.74
N LYS A 11 5.35 1.25 9.55
CA LYS A 11 4.21 2.17 9.38
C LYS A 11 2.95 1.66 10.08
N MET A 12 2.69 0.35 10.03
CA MET A 12 1.59 -0.28 10.76
C MET A 12 1.79 -0.23 12.27
N ILE A 13 3.02 -0.50 12.73
CA ILE A 13 3.36 -0.43 14.16
C ILE A 13 3.18 1.01 14.67
N GLY A 14 3.59 2.02 13.91
CA GLY A 14 3.41 3.43 14.27
C GLY A 14 1.93 3.83 14.39
N LEU A 15 1.10 3.43 13.43
CA LEU A 15 -0.34 3.71 13.47
C LEU A 15 -1.01 3.01 14.66
N TRP A 16 -0.68 1.74 14.89
CA TRP A 16 -1.20 0.96 16.01
C TRP A 16 -0.77 1.54 17.36
N LEU A 17 0.50 1.92 17.50
CA LEU A 17 1.01 2.60 18.69
C LEU A 17 0.24 3.90 18.94
N PHE A 18 -0.04 4.70 17.92
CA PHE A 18 -0.81 5.94 18.11
C PHE A 18 -2.22 5.66 18.64
N PHE A 19 -2.93 4.69 18.08
CA PHE A 19 -4.31 4.36 18.49
C PHE A 19 -4.41 3.63 19.83
N VAL A 20 -3.34 2.98 20.32
CA VAL A 20 -3.33 2.30 21.62
C VAL A 20 -2.72 3.18 22.71
N VAL A 21 -1.61 3.87 22.42
CA VAL A 21 -0.90 4.71 23.40
C VAL A 21 -1.71 5.96 23.74
N PHE A 22 -2.34 6.61 22.75
CA PHE A 22 -3.15 7.81 22.97
C PHE A 22 -4.31 7.59 23.97
N PRO A 23 -5.18 6.57 23.82
CA PRO A 23 -6.24 6.33 24.80
C PRO A 23 -5.73 5.85 26.16
N VAL A 24 -4.63 5.08 26.22
CA VAL A 24 -4.03 4.67 27.50
C VAL A 24 -3.52 5.90 28.27
N ILE A 25 -2.84 6.84 27.60
CA ILE A 25 -2.42 8.10 28.21
C ILE A 25 -3.63 8.90 28.70
N ASN A 26 -4.68 9.02 27.87
CA ASN A 26 -5.90 9.72 28.28
C ASN A 26 -6.61 9.06 29.48
N GLN A 27 -6.58 7.72 29.58
CA GLN A 27 -7.15 7.00 30.71
C GLN A 27 -6.36 7.21 32.00
N ILE A 28 -5.03 7.26 31.92
CA ILE A 28 -4.17 7.60 33.07
C ILE A 28 -4.42 9.04 33.51
N PHE A 29 -4.51 9.99 32.57
CA PHE A 29 -4.84 11.38 32.88
C PHE A 29 -6.23 11.53 33.51
N ALA A 30 -7.24 10.80 33.03
CA ALA A 30 -8.58 10.84 33.59
C ALA A 30 -8.61 10.34 35.05
N LYS A 31 -7.86 9.26 35.36
CA LYS A 31 -7.70 8.77 36.75
C LYS A 31 -6.97 9.76 37.66
N LEU A 32 -6.08 10.59 37.11
CA LEU A 32 -5.37 11.62 37.88
C LEU A 32 -6.24 12.86 38.18
N VAL A 33 -7.39 13.02 37.51
CA VAL A 33 -8.23 14.25 37.55
C VAL A 33 -9.55 14.05 38.32
N ASP A 34 -9.80 12.87 38.91
CA ASP A 34 -10.93 12.62 39.83
C ASP A 34 -12.33 12.96 39.25
N LYS A 35 -12.52 12.74 37.94
CA LYS A 35 -13.82 12.87 37.25
C LYS A 35 -14.30 11.51 36.75
N GLU A 36 -15.01 10.78 37.62
CA GLU A 36 -15.11 9.32 37.48
C GLU A 36 -16.20 8.76 36.54
N GLU A 37 -17.34 9.41 36.29
CA GLU A 37 -18.44 8.66 35.64
C GLU A 37 -18.66 8.99 34.15
N ASN A 38 -18.82 10.26 33.78
CA ASN A 38 -19.14 10.62 32.38
C ASN A 38 -17.94 10.54 31.42
N PHE A 39 -16.71 10.68 31.92
CA PHE A 39 -15.51 10.61 31.10
C PHE A 39 -15.17 9.17 30.69
N THR A 40 -15.54 8.19 31.50
CA THR A 40 -15.22 6.78 31.31
C THR A 40 -15.90 6.21 30.06
N HIS A 41 -17.17 6.52 29.84
CA HIS A 41 -17.89 6.11 28.62
C HIS A 41 -17.32 6.74 27.34
N PHE A 42 -16.90 8.01 27.41
CA PHE A 42 -16.25 8.68 26.28
C PHE A 42 -14.92 8.00 25.92
N ILE A 43 -14.11 7.65 26.92
CA ILE A 43 -12.84 6.95 26.71
C ILE A 43 -13.05 5.60 26.03
N TYR A 44 -13.98 4.77 26.52
CA TYR A 44 -14.28 3.49 25.88
C TYR A 44 -14.76 3.66 24.42
N GLY A 45 -15.59 4.68 24.15
CA GLY A 45 -16.02 5.00 22.79
C GLY A 45 -14.84 5.32 21.87
N THR A 46 -13.90 6.14 22.32
CA THR A 46 -12.69 6.47 21.54
C THR A 46 -11.77 5.27 21.32
N MET A 47 -11.66 4.36 22.30
CA MET A 47 -10.88 3.13 22.16
C MET A 47 -11.48 2.19 21.10
N ILE A 48 -12.78 1.93 21.15
CA ILE A 48 -13.47 1.08 20.19
C ILE A 48 -13.32 1.67 18.78
N LEU A 49 -13.53 2.98 18.64
CA LEU A 49 -13.35 3.68 17.37
C LEU A 49 -11.91 3.57 16.86
N GLY A 50 -10.91 3.71 17.74
CA GLY A 50 -9.49 3.54 17.37
C GLY A 50 -9.16 2.14 16.86
N VAL A 51 -9.71 1.10 17.49
CA VAL A 51 -9.57 -0.29 17.02
C VAL A 51 -10.22 -0.48 15.65
N LEU A 52 -11.44 0.02 15.46
CA LEU A 52 -12.16 -0.07 14.19
C LEU A 52 -11.41 0.64 13.05
N ILE A 53 -10.89 1.84 13.30
CA ILE A 53 -10.08 2.59 12.34
C ILE A 53 -8.81 1.81 11.99
N THR A 54 -8.15 1.24 13.00
CA THR A 54 -6.92 0.47 12.78
C THR A 54 -7.18 -0.78 11.94
N LEU A 55 -8.27 -1.51 12.20
CA LEU A 55 -8.69 -2.66 11.40
C LEU A 55 -9.01 -2.25 9.95
N PHE A 56 -9.70 -1.12 9.77
CA PHE A 56 -10.00 -0.57 8.44
C PHE A 56 -8.73 -0.26 7.65
N PHE A 57 -7.75 0.43 8.25
CA PHE A 57 -6.47 0.69 7.60
C PHE A 57 -5.66 -0.59 7.33
N ALA A 58 -5.69 -1.56 8.26
CA ALA A 58 -5.05 -2.86 8.05
C ALA A 58 -5.64 -3.60 6.82
N LEU A 59 -6.96 -3.51 6.63
CA LEU A 59 -7.63 -4.07 5.45
C LEU A 59 -7.22 -3.34 4.15
N LEU A 60 -7.25 -2.01 4.14
CA LEU A 60 -6.82 -1.23 2.97
C LEU A 60 -5.37 -1.55 2.57
N MET A 61 -4.49 -1.64 3.55
CA MET A 61 -3.09 -2.01 3.38
C MET A 61 -2.93 -3.42 2.78
N LYS A 62 -3.71 -4.39 3.28
CA LYS A 62 -3.71 -5.75 2.72
C LYS A 62 -4.19 -5.77 1.27
N LEU A 63 -5.20 -4.97 0.95
CA LEU A 63 -5.70 -4.83 -0.42
C LEU A 63 -4.64 -4.21 -1.34
N SER A 64 -3.99 -3.12 -0.92
CA SER A 64 -2.93 -2.47 -1.72
C SER A 64 -1.76 -3.43 -1.97
N TYR A 65 -1.33 -4.16 -0.95
CA TYR A 65 -0.27 -5.16 -1.07
C TYR A 65 -0.62 -6.27 -2.08
N ASN A 66 -1.83 -6.81 -1.98
CA ASN A 66 -2.29 -7.83 -2.92
C ASN A 66 -2.40 -7.28 -4.35
N HIS A 67 -2.84 -6.03 -4.50
CA HIS A 67 -2.95 -5.35 -5.78
C HIS A 67 -1.56 -5.20 -6.43
N GLU A 68 -0.57 -4.74 -5.68
CA GLU A 68 0.81 -4.60 -6.14
C GLU A 68 1.42 -5.94 -6.54
N LYS A 69 1.21 -6.99 -5.73
CA LYS A 69 1.65 -8.36 -6.05
C LYS A 69 1.01 -8.89 -7.33
N TYR A 70 -0.27 -8.57 -7.55
CA TYR A 70 -0.97 -8.93 -8.78
C TYR A 70 -0.39 -8.20 -9.99
N LEU A 71 -0.22 -6.88 -9.91
CA LEU A 71 0.41 -6.06 -10.95
C LEU A 71 1.81 -6.57 -11.30
N LYS A 72 2.65 -6.82 -10.30
CA LYS A 72 4.00 -7.36 -10.49
C LYS A 72 3.96 -8.68 -11.26
N LYS A 73 3.06 -9.60 -10.90
CA LYS A 73 2.87 -10.86 -11.64
C LYS A 73 2.37 -10.64 -13.07
N TYR A 74 1.43 -9.73 -13.26
CA TYR A 74 0.88 -9.37 -14.56
C TYR A 74 1.97 -8.83 -15.50
N PHE A 75 2.75 -7.86 -15.04
CA PHE A 75 3.86 -7.28 -15.80
C PHE A 75 4.97 -8.29 -16.05
N MET A 76 5.35 -9.10 -15.06
CA MET A 76 6.40 -10.11 -15.24
C MET A 76 6.03 -11.16 -16.30
N ARG A 77 4.74 -11.51 -16.43
CA ARG A 77 4.24 -12.40 -17.50
C ARG A 77 4.26 -11.73 -18.87
N ARG A 78 3.94 -10.43 -18.94
CA ARG A 78 3.83 -9.66 -20.18
C ARG A 78 5.04 -8.80 -20.52
N ARG A 79 6.15 -8.93 -19.80
CA ARG A 79 7.35 -8.10 -19.99
C ARG A 79 7.95 -8.16 -21.39
N ARG A 80 7.68 -9.23 -22.14
CA ARG A 80 8.11 -9.43 -23.53
C ARG A 80 7.03 -9.02 -24.55
N CYS A 81 5.90 -8.53 -24.09
CA CYS A 81 4.86 -7.98 -24.96
C CYS A 81 5.09 -6.48 -25.12
N ARG A 82 4.46 -5.95 -26.16
CA ARG A 82 4.35 -4.52 -26.43
C ARG A 82 2.89 -4.10 -26.31
N ILE A 83 2.64 -2.88 -25.88
CA ILE A 83 1.29 -2.32 -25.80
C ILE A 83 1.20 -1.17 -26.78
N GLU A 84 0.10 -1.11 -27.53
CA GLU A 84 -0.18 0.01 -28.43
C GLU A 84 -0.50 1.26 -27.61
N THR A 85 0.14 2.37 -27.96
CA THR A 85 -0.08 3.69 -27.39
C THR A 85 -1.10 4.46 -28.23
N VAL A 86 -1.65 5.55 -27.67
CA VAL A 86 -2.70 6.35 -28.32
C VAL A 86 -2.23 6.95 -29.66
N ASP A 87 -0.92 7.16 -29.80
CA ASP A 87 -0.31 7.78 -30.98
C ASP A 87 0.04 6.76 -32.09
N GLY A 88 -0.38 5.50 -31.95
CA GLY A 88 -0.11 4.42 -32.93
C GLY A 88 1.30 3.83 -32.85
N PHE A 89 2.11 4.26 -31.88
CA PHE A 89 3.39 3.64 -31.54
C PHE A 89 3.21 2.52 -30.51
N TYR A 90 4.23 1.69 -30.33
CA TYR A 90 4.20 0.64 -29.31
C TYR A 90 5.17 0.93 -28.18
N GLN A 91 4.77 0.57 -26.96
CA GLN A 91 5.62 0.67 -25.78
C GLN A 91 6.18 -0.70 -25.37
N CYS A 92 7.48 -0.77 -25.11
CA CYS A 92 8.15 -1.91 -24.51
C CYS A 92 7.80 -2.01 -23.01
N LEU A 93 7.07 -3.06 -22.60
CA LEU A 93 6.69 -3.27 -21.20
C LEU A 93 7.85 -3.55 -20.24
N TYR A 94 9.06 -3.80 -20.76
CA TYR A 94 10.23 -4.08 -19.92
C TYR A 94 11.00 -2.80 -19.52
N CYS A 95 11.22 -1.90 -20.48
CA CYS A 95 12.05 -0.71 -20.26
C CYS A 95 11.30 0.62 -20.42
N GLY A 96 10.03 0.57 -20.84
CA GLY A 96 9.21 1.76 -21.05
C GLY A 96 9.48 2.50 -22.37
N ASN A 97 10.34 2.00 -23.26
CA ASN A 97 10.60 2.65 -24.54
C ASN A 97 9.31 2.73 -25.39
N GLU A 98 8.90 3.94 -25.79
CA GLU A 98 7.67 4.24 -26.54
C GLU A 98 7.89 4.28 -28.07
N GLU A 99 9.13 4.19 -28.54
CA GLU A 99 9.46 4.26 -29.96
C GLU A 99 9.48 2.88 -30.66
N VAL A 100 8.79 1.88 -30.11
CA VAL A 100 8.78 0.53 -30.71
C VAL A 100 7.81 0.50 -31.88
N LYS A 101 8.24 -0.07 -33.01
CA LYS A 101 7.38 -0.29 -34.19
C LYS A 101 6.69 -1.64 -34.12
N GLN A 102 5.57 -1.78 -34.83
CA GLN A 102 4.81 -3.03 -34.90
C GLN A 102 5.63 -4.20 -35.50
N ASP A 103 6.58 -3.93 -36.38
CA ASP A 103 7.38 -4.99 -37.01
C ASP A 103 8.66 -5.34 -36.24
N ASP A 104 8.97 -4.59 -35.18
CA ASP A 104 10.19 -4.80 -34.41
C ASP A 104 10.11 -6.11 -33.63
N LYS A 105 11.09 -7.00 -33.87
CA LYS A 105 11.24 -8.25 -33.12
C LYS A 105 11.95 -8.06 -31.79
N MET A 106 12.62 -6.93 -31.59
CA MET A 106 13.44 -6.65 -30.42
C MET A 106 13.40 -5.16 -30.08
N CYS A 107 13.45 -4.82 -28.79
CA CYS A 107 13.55 -3.43 -28.36
C CYS A 107 14.95 -2.87 -28.63
N SER A 108 15.03 -1.70 -29.26
CA SER A 108 16.29 -0.98 -29.53
C SER A 108 17.04 -0.54 -28.26
N VAL A 109 16.33 -0.26 -27.17
CA VAL A 109 16.90 0.27 -25.92
C VAL A 109 17.38 -0.85 -25.00
N CYS A 110 16.54 -1.85 -24.71
CA CYS A 110 16.86 -2.89 -23.74
C CYS A 110 17.22 -4.25 -24.35
N GLY A 111 17.13 -4.40 -25.67
CA GLY A 111 17.47 -5.64 -26.37
C GLY A 111 16.51 -6.82 -26.11
N ILE A 112 15.37 -6.59 -25.44
CA ILE A 112 14.43 -7.68 -25.16
C ILE A 112 13.72 -8.11 -26.45
N ARG A 113 13.67 -9.41 -26.72
CA ARG A 113 12.93 -9.98 -27.85
C ARG A 113 11.44 -10.01 -27.53
N PHE A 114 10.64 -9.42 -28.40
CA PHE A 114 9.18 -9.43 -28.26
C PHE A 114 8.62 -10.80 -28.64
N VAL A 115 7.51 -11.19 -27.97
CA VAL A 115 6.74 -12.40 -28.25
C VAL A 115 5.41 -12.01 -28.86
#